data_AF-A0A1I7J779-F1
#
_entry.id   AF-A0A1I7J779-F1
#
_cell.length_a   1.000
_cell.length_b   1.000
_cell.length_c   1.000
_cell.angle_alpha   90.00
_cell.angle_beta   90.00
_cell.angle_gamma   90.00
#
_symmetry.space_group_name_H-M   'P 1'
#
loop_
_entity.id
_entity.type
_entity.pdbx_description
1 polymer ?
#
loop_
_entity_poly.entity_id
_entity_poly.type
_entity_poly.pdbx_seq_one_letter_code
_entity_poly.pdbx_strand_id
1 'polypeptide(L)'
;MRSNQPVRCRFEGELATLIASKQSSRDLPARYALFDALSDLERRAKSAGAPDLTLRKIAEIRFLTGILRESVRPFPVASLRTVLRARERVDRRRVPASEAADLDAV
;
A
#
# COMPACT_ATOMS: atom_id res chain seq x y z
N MET A 1 33.56 -30.84 -11.44
CA MET A 1 32.62 -30.40 -10.38
C MET A 1 32.81 -28.91 -10.18
N ARG A 2 31.88 -28.05 -10.65
CA ARG A 2 31.94 -26.60 -10.42
C ARG A 2 31.36 -26.31 -9.04
N SER A 3 32.12 -25.60 -8.23
CA SER A 3 31.74 -25.10 -6.92
C SER A 3 30.55 -24.13 -7.05
N ASN A 4 29.35 -24.62 -6.70
CA ASN A 4 28.16 -23.81 -6.44
C ASN A 4 28.33 -23.08 -5.10
N GLN A 5 29.36 -22.25 -4.98
CA GLN A 5 29.43 -21.31 -3.87
C GLN A 5 28.40 -20.21 -4.17
N PRO A 6 27.38 -19.99 -3.33
CA PRO A 6 26.48 -18.87 -3.56
C PRO A 6 27.31 -17.61 -3.38
N VAL A 7 27.61 -16.93 -4.49
CA VAL A 7 28.18 -15.58 -4.46
C VAL A 7 27.15 -14.74 -3.72
N ARG A 8 27.38 -14.51 -2.41
CA ARG A 8 26.51 -13.66 -1.60
C ARG A 8 26.53 -12.29 -2.25
N CYS A 9 25.44 -11.96 -2.93
CA CYS A 9 25.31 -10.68 -3.60
C CYS A 9 25.28 -9.61 -2.50
N ARG A 10 26.11 -8.57 -2.60
CA ARG A 10 26.17 -7.47 -1.60
C ARG A 10 24.78 -6.90 -1.25
N PHE A 11 23.87 -6.90 -2.24
CA PHE A 11 22.50 -6.45 -2.10
C PHE A 11 21.67 -7.33 -1.14
N GLU A 12 21.96 -8.63 -1.02
CA GLU A 12 21.31 -9.50 -0.02
C GLU A 12 21.73 -9.13 1.41
N GLY A 13 22.98 -8.71 1.60
CA GLY A 13 23.46 -8.19 2.90
C GLY A 13 22.78 -6.87 3.26
N GLU A 14 22.76 -5.91 2.33
CA GLU A 14 22.06 -4.63 2.51
C GLU A 14 20.56 -4.82 2.79
N LEU A 15 19.92 -5.75 2.08
CA LEU A 15 18.52 -6.12 2.28
C LEU A 15 18.27 -6.67 3.69
N ALA A 16 19.13 -7.57 4.18
CA ALA A 16 19.01 -8.11 5.53
C ALA A 16 19.15 -7.01 6.60
N THR A 17 20.08 -6.06 6.42
CA THR A 17 20.25 -4.93 7.33
C THR A 17 19.05 -3.99 7.32
N LEU A 18 18.47 -3.72 6.15
CA LEU A 18 17.26 -2.89 6.03
C LEU A 18 16.06 -3.52 6.74
N ILE A 19 15.87 -4.83 6.60
CA ILE A 19 14.81 -5.57 7.29
C ILE A 19 15.03 -5.53 8.81
N ALA A 20 16.23 -5.89 9.28
CA ALA A 20 16.54 -5.97 10.70
C ALA A 20 16.41 -4.62 11.43
N SER A 21 16.77 -3.51 10.76
CA SER A 21 16.72 -2.17 11.36
C SER A 21 15.32 -1.57 11.45
N LYS A 22 14.32 -2.10 10.74
CA LYS A 22 13.01 -1.43 10.57
C LYS A 22 11.78 -2.32 10.80
N GLN A 23 11.93 -3.63 10.99
CA GLN A 23 10.81 -4.56 11.19
C GLN A 23 9.94 -4.27 12.44
N SER A 24 10.48 -3.64 13.48
CA SER A 24 9.75 -3.41 14.74
C SER A 24 9.15 -2.00 14.88
N SER A 25 9.36 -1.11 13.91
CA SER A 25 8.95 0.28 14.08
C SER A 25 7.44 0.46 13.86
N ARG A 26 6.74 0.90 14.91
CA ARG A 26 5.36 1.42 14.82
C ARG A 26 5.31 2.85 14.27
N ASP A 27 6.47 3.49 14.11
CA ASP A 27 6.57 4.84 13.60
C ASP A 27 6.26 4.89 12.10
N LEU A 28 5.26 5.69 11.72
CA LEU A 28 4.84 5.86 10.33
C LEU A 28 6.01 6.35 9.46
N PRO A 29 6.68 7.49 9.78
CA PRO A 29 7.86 7.96 9.07
C PRO A 29 8.92 6.88 8.82
N ALA A 30 9.25 6.08 9.83
CA ALA A 30 10.23 5.01 9.69
C ALA A 30 9.82 3.94 8.65
N ARG A 31 8.52 3.64 8.49
CA ARG A 31 8.01 2.69 7.49
C ARG A 31 8.05 3.26 6.08
N TYR A 32 7.77 4.56 5.92
CA TYR A 32 7.92 5.23 4.61
C TYR A 32 9.40 5.26 4.21
N ALA A 33 10.30 5.62 5.13
CA ALA A 33 11.73 5.61 4.88
C ALA A 33 12.26 4.20 4.52
N LEU A 34 11.74 3.14 5.14
CA LEU A 34 12.06 1.76 4.75
C LEU A 34 11.63 1.45 3.32
N PHE A 35 10.40 1.84 2.94
CA PHE A 35 9.90 1.62 1.59
C PHE A 35 10.73 2.35 0.52
N ASP A 36 11.12 3.59 0.80
CA ASP A 36 11.97 4.38 -0.09
C ASP A 36 13.36 3.75 -0.22
N ALA A 37 13.97 3.34 0.90
CA ALA A 37 15.27 2.67 0.91
C ALA A 37 15.26 1.33 0.13
N LEU A 38 14.18 0.55 0.24
CA LEU A 38 14.00 -0.68 -0.55
C LEU A 38 13.82 -0.38 -2.05
N SER A 39 13.12 0.71 -2.39
CA SER A 39 12.96 1.14 -3.78
C SER A 39 14.28 1.59 -4.41
N ASP A 40 15.11 2.30 -3.65
CA ASP A 40 16.46 2.69 -4.06
C ASP A 40 17.39 1.49 -4.17
N LEU A 41 17.30 0.52 -3.25
CA LEU A 41 18.05 -0.74 -3.32
C LEU A 41 17.68 -1.52 -4.58
N GLU A 42 16.38 -1.65 -4.90
CA GLU A 42 15.91 -2.32 -6.12
C GLU A 42 16.46 -1.63 -7.37
N ARG A 43 16.44 -0.30 -7.41
CA ARG A 43 16.99 0.48 -8.53
C ARG A 43 18.48 0.22 -8.71
N ARG A 44 19.28 0.31 -7.64
CA ARG A 44 20.72 0.03 -7.68
C ARG A 44 21.04 -1.41 -8.09
N ALA A 45 20.26 -2.38 -7.59
CA ALA A 45 20.42 -3.77 -7.95
C ALA A 45 20.13 -4.02 -9.44
N LYS A 46 19.07 -3.41 -9.99
CA LYS A 46 18.75 -3.46 -11.43
C LYS A 46 19.87 -2.84 -12.27
N SER A 47 20.32 -1.63 -11.93
CA SER A 47 21.39 -0.95 -12.65
C SER A 47 22.72 -1.72 -12.62
N ALA A 48 22.98 -2.48 -11.56
CA ALA A 48 24.18 -3.30 -11.41
C ALA A 48 24.06 -4.70 -12.05
N GLY A 49 22.94 -5.03 -12.70
CA GLY A 49 22.73 -6.36 -13.28
C GLY A 49 22.68 -7.47 -12.23
N ALA A 50 22.09 -7.19 -11.06
CA ALA A 50 21.97 -8.19 -9.99
C ALA A 50 21.18 -9.42 -10.48
N PRO A 51 21.47 -10.63 -9.93
CA PRO A 51 20.76 -11.84 -10.30
C PRO A 51 19.25 -11.71 -10.11
N ASP A 52 18.47 -12.34 -11.00
CA ASP A 52 17.00 -12.33 -10.94
C ASP A 52 16.46 -12.78 -9.58
N LEU A 53 17.12 -13.75 -8.94
CA LEU A 53 16.76 -14.22 -7.60
C LEU A 53 16.88 -13.10 -6.55
N THR A 54 17.94 -12.30 -6.63
CA THR A 54 18.16 -11.15 -5.73
C THR A 54 17.13 -10.05 -5.99
N LEU A 55 16.84 -9.75 -7.26
CA LEU A 55 15.82 -8.77 -7.63
C LEU A 55 14.42 -9.19 -7.15
N ARG A 56 14.07 -10.48 -7.29
CA ARG A 56 12.81 -11.03 -6.80
C ARG A 56 12.67 -10.87 -5.29
N LYS A 57 13.72 -11.21 -4.51
CA LYS A 57 13.72 -11.04 -3.05
C LYS A 57 13.52 -9.59 -2.64
N ILE A 58 14.21 -8.65 -3.29
CA ILE A 58 14.05 -7.21 -3.01
C ILE A 58 12.61 -6.76 -3.31
N ALA A 59 12.07 -7.15 -4.46
CA ALA A 59 10.72 -6.78 -4.88
C ALA A 59 9.63 -7.35 -3.94
N GLU A 60 9.78 -8.60 -3.50
CA GLU A 60 8.87 -9.26 -2.55
C GLU A 60 8.83 -8.52 -1.21
N ILE A 61 10.01 -8.18 -0.67
CA ILE A 61 10.11 -7.45 0.60
C ILE A 61 9.56 -6.02 0.46
N ARG A 62 9.79 -5.36 -0.68
CA ARG A 62 9.17 -4.05 -0.97
C ARG A 62 7.65 -4.15 -1.04
N PHE A 63 7.11 -5.18 -1.68
CA PHE A 63 5.67 -5.41 -1.77
C PHE A 63 5.03 -5.60 -0.39
N LEU A 64 5.60 -6.47 0.45
CA LEU A 64 5.14 -6.69 1.82
C LEU A 64 5.21 -5.41 2.67
N THR A 65 6.29 -4.65 2.52
CA THR A 65 6.44 -3.34 3.20
C THR A 65 5.40 -2.32 2.71
N GLY A 66 5.04 -2.36 1.42
CA GLY A 66 3.97 -1.54 0.84
C GLY A 66 2.59 -1.84 1.45
N ILE A 67 2.25 -3.12 1.63
CA ILE A 67 1.02 -3.53 2.33
C ILE A 67 1.03 -3.02 3.78
N LEU A 68 2.15 -3.19 4.48
CA LEU A 68 2.32 -2.70 5.84
C LEU A 68 2.29 -1.17 5.95
N ARG A 69 2.63 -0.45 4.88
CA ARG A 69 2.51 1.02 4.78
C ARG A 69 1.05 1.44 4.57
N GLU A 70 0.32 0.75 3.70
CA GLU A 70 -1.07 1.09 3.37
C GLU A 70 -2.04 0.71 4.49
N SER A 71 -1.78 -0.38 5.21
CA SER A 71 -2.58 -0.80 6.38
C SER A 71 -2.53 0.16 7.57
N VAL A 72 -1.48 1.00 7.69
CA VAL A 72 -1.40 2.07 8.70
C VAL A 72 -1.86 3.42 8.17
N ARG A 73 -2.14 3.52 6.86
CA ARG A 73 -2.74 4.73 6.33
C ARG A 73 -4.11 4.84 7.01
N PRO A 74 -4.41 5.94 7.71
CA PRO A 74 -5.77 6.17 8.14
C PRO A 74 -6.59 6.25 6.86
N PHE A 75 -7.29 5.17 6.53
CA PHE A 75 -8.34 5.26 5.53
C PHE A 75 -9.29 6.32 6.08
N PRO A 76 -9.61 7.37 5.32
CA PRO A 76 -10.68 8.26 5.72
C PRO A 76 -11.98 7.46 5.62
N VAL A 77 -12.24 6.66 6.65
CA VAL A 77 -13.52 6.00 6.85
C VAL A 77 -14.45 7.15 7.20
N ALA A 78 -15.18 7.63 6.20
CA ALA A 78 -16.25 8.58 6.41
C ALA A 78 -17.12 8.03 7.54
N SER A 79 -17.40 8.86 8.55
CA SER A 79 -18.22 8.41 9.68
C SER A 79 -19.52 7.81 9.15
N LEU A 80 -20.08 6.81 9.82
CA LEU A 80 -21.34 6.18 9.41
C LEU A 80 -22.42 7.23 9.13
N ARG A 81 -22.46 8.32 9.92
CA ARG A 81 -23.34 9.47 9.69
C ARG A 81 -23.13 10.15 8.33
N THR A 82 -21.89 10.33 7.92
CA THR A 82 -21.54 10.93 6.61
C THR A 82 -22.01 10.03 5.47
N VAL A 83 -21.80 8.72 5.59
CA VAL A 83 -22.25 7.72 4.61
C VAL A 83 -23.78 7.69 4.52
N LEU A 84 -24.48 7.67 5.67
CA LEU A 84 -25.94 7.69 5.72
C LEU A 84 -26.52 8.98 5.14
N ARG A 85 -25.93 10.15 5.43
CA ARG A 85 -26.35 11.43 4.84
C ARG A 85 -26.12 11.49 3.33
N ALA A 86 -25.02 10.94 2.84
CA ALA A 86 -24.77 10.86 1.40
C ALA A 86 -25.83 9.98 0.71
N ARG A 87 -26.22 8.86 1.34
CA ARG A 87 -27.27 7.97 0.83
C ARG A 87 -28.65 8.63 0.83
N GLU A 88 -29.02 9.30 1.91
CA GLU A 88 -30.29 10.07 2.02
C GLU A 88 -30.40 11.15 0.91
N ARG A 89 -29.29 11.81 0.56
CA ARG A 89 -29.25 12.80 -0.54
C ARG A 89 -29.40 12.17 -1.92
N VAL A 90 -28.85 10.97 -2.11
CA VAL A 90 -28.99 10.21 -3.37
C VAL A 90 -30.43 9.70 -3.51
N ASP A 91 -31.04 9.21 -2.43
CA ASP A 91 -32.42 8.74 -2.44
C ASP A 91 -33.42 9.89 -2.70
N ARG A 92 -33.23 11.07 -2.08
CA ARG A 92 -34.05 12.27 -2.39
C ARG A 92 -33.93 12.75 -3.83
N ARG A 93 -32.78 12.56 -4.49
CA ARG A 93 -32.59 12.90 -5.92
C ARG A 93 -33.25 11.90 -6.87
N ARG A 94 -33.62 10.72 -6.39
CA ARG A 94 -34.28 9.67 -7.19
C ARG A 94 -35.80 9.68 -7.07
N VAL A 95 -36.38 10.50 -6.20
CA VAL A 95 -37.82 10.73 -6.16
C VAL A 95 -38.18 11.69 -7.31
N PRO A 96 -38.86 11.24 -8.39
CA PRO A 96 -39.40 12.16 -9.38
C PRO A 96 -40.45 13.05 -8.71
N ALA A 97 -40.42 14.34 -9.02
CA ALA A 97 -41.36 15.36 -8.54
C ALA A 97 -42.77 15.20 -9.17
N SER A 98 -43.35 14.01 -9.13
CA SER A 98 -44.62 13.68 -9.78
C SER A 98 -45.65 13.02 -8.85
N GLU A 99 -45.53 13.20 -7.54
CA GLU A 99 -46.46 12.60 -6.58
C GLU A 99 -46.88 13.60 -5.48
N ALA A 100 -47.05 14.87 -5.85
CA ALA A 100 -47.55 15.93 -4.96
C ALA A 100 -48.67 16.77 -5.58
N ALA A 101 -49.32 16.28 -6.63
CA ALA A 101 -50.41 16.98 -7.30
C ALA A 101 -51.56 16.02 -7.64
N ASP A 102 -52.14 15.37 -6.62
CA ASP A 102 -53.52 14.86 -6.74
C ASP A 102 -54.13 14.48 -5.38
N LEU A 103 -54.22 15.45 -4.48
CA LEU A 103 -55.08 15.37 -3.28
C LEU A 103 -55.65 16.76 -3.00
N ASP A 104 -56.33 17.35 -3.97
CA ASP A 104 -57.33 18.40 -3.74
C ASP A 104 -58.16 18.59 -5.02
N ALA A 105 -59.11 17.69 -5.24
CA ALA A 105 -60.26 17.92 -6.10
C ALA A 105 -61.50 17.32 -5.41
N VAL A 106 -62.43 18.23 -5.12
CA VAL A 106 -63.74 18.13 -4.46
C VAL A 106 -64.59 16.96 -4.93
#